data_AF-A0A8J5IPH6-F1
#
_entry.id   AF-A0A8J5IPH6-F1
#
_cell.length_a   1.000
_cell.length_b   1.000
_cell.length_c   1.000
_cell.angle_alpha   90.00
_cell.angle_beta   90.00
_cell.angle_gamma   90.00
#
_symmetry.space_group_name_H-M   'P 1'
#
loop_
_entity.id
_entity.type
_entity.pdbx_description
1 polymer ?
#
loop_
_entity_poly.entity_id
_entity_poly.type
_entity_poly.pdbx_seq_one_letter_code
_entity_poly.pdbx_strand_id
1 'polypeptide(L)'
;MSYCHNSMIYFIEDVGSSPKAQNVALRDLPLCDILFVSEKMVIGVGFDCNPMIFTSDETGLWSFVKFLDERKIEPSSSKYGSQLSEALGKLYGQSKGANSDNVESSRLRGGAHENCISCIIPLRKPGESVVRRFSTSGLDGKVVIWELDNSIGIPQ
;
A
#
# COMPACT_ATOMS: atom_id res chain seq x y z
N MET A 1 -14.40 2.99 11.57
CA MET A 1 -13.46 2.13 10.82
C MET A 1 -12.40 1.64 11.78
N SER A 2 -12.16 0.33 11.89
CA SER A 2 -11.14 -0.26 12.76
C SER A 2 -10.19 -1.10 11.91
N TYR A 3 -8.88 -0.88 12.02
CA TYR A 3 -7.86 -1.74 11.42
C TYR A 3 -7.49 -2.82 12.43
N CYS A 4 -7.47 -4.07 11.99
CA CYS A 4 -7.21 -5.21 12.85
C CYS A 4 -5.93 -5.93 12.36
N HIS A 5 -5.16 -6.49 13.30
CA HIS A 5 -3.93 -7.25 12.99
C HIS A 5 -4.17 -8.48 12.08
N ASN A 6 -5.43 -8.81 11.78
CA ASN A 6 -5.85 -9.89 10.90
C ASN A 6 -5.86 -9.53 9.40
N SER A 7 -5.19 -8.45 8.98
CA SER A 7 -5.16 -7.98 7.59
C SER A 7 -6.58 -7.78 7.02
N MET A 8 -7.45 -7.08 7.75
CA MET A 8 -8.79 -6.73 7.30
C MET A 8 -9.08 -5.25 7.47
N ILE A 9 -9.88 -4.72 6.55
CA ILE A 9 -10.44 -3.39 6.60
C ILE A 9 -11.98 -3.49 6.59
N TYR A 10 -12.64 -2.69 7.44
CA TYR A 10 -14.09 -2.71 7.61
C TYR A 10 -14.67 -1.36 7.21
N PHE A 11 -15.47 -1.36 6.15
CA PHE A 11 -16.25 -0.22 5.71
C PHE A 11 -17.65 -0.33 6.29
N ILE A 12 -18.11 0.72 6.97
CA ILE A 12 -19.42 0.74 7.63
C ILE A 12 -20.19 1.92 7.03
N GLU A 13 -21.28 1.61 6.34
CA GLU A 13 -22.21 2.58 5.77
C GLU A 13 -23.43 2.70 6.67
N ASP A 14 -23.75 3.95 7.03
CA ASP A 14 -24.86 4.38 7.88
C ASP A 14 -24.82 3.87 9.35
N VAL A 15 -24.96 4.81 10.29
CA VAL A 15 -25.06 4.51 11.74
C VAL A 15 -26.52 4.59 12.21
N GLY A 16 -27.47 4.49 11.27
CA GLY A 16 -28.90 4.37 11.52
C GLY A 16 -29.31 3.00 12.09
N SER A 17 -30.60 2.65 11.93
CA SER A 17 -31.19 1.45 12.53
C SER A 17 -30.73 0.12 11.91
N SER A 18 -30.05 0.14 10.76
CA SER A 18 -29.51 -1.06 10.11
C SER A 18 -28.14 -0.79 9.49
N PRO A 19 -27.06 -0.83 10.29
CA PRO A 19 -25.71 -0.59 9.80
C PRO A 19 -25.31 -1.66 8.80
N LYS A 20 -24.83 -1.25 7.63
CA LYS A 20 -24.24 -2.15 6.63
C LYS A 20 -22.74 -2.13 6.81
N ALA A 21 -22.17 -3.29 7.10
CA ALA A 21 -20.73 -3.45 7.22
C ALA A 21 -20.23 -4.36 6.11
N GLN A 22 -19.24 -3.89 5.37
CA GLN A 22 -18.45 -4.69 4.44
C GLN A 22 -17.09 -4.98 5.05
N ASN A 23 -16.69 -6.24 5.02
CA ASN A 23 -15.32 -6.65 5.30
C ASN A 23 -14.56 -6.83 3.97
N VAL A 24 -13.39 -6.22 3.88
CA VAL A 24 -12.46 -6.45 2.78
C VAL A 24 -11.20 -7.08 3.39
N ALA A 25 -10.95 -8.33 3.04
CA ALA A 25 -9.72 -9.01 3.41
C ALA A 25 -8.57 -8.51 2.54
N LEU A 26 -7.46 -8.15 3.18
CA LEU A 26 -6.23 -7.76 2.51
C LEU A 26 -5.43 -9.02 2.21
N ARG A 27 -4.92 -9.13 0.98
CA ARG A 27 -3.90 -10.15 0.66
C ARG A 27 -2.53 -9.77 1.21
N ASP A 28 -2.39 -8.49 1.57
CA ASP A 28 -1.17 -7.86 2.01
C ASP A 28 -1.15 -7.71 3.55
N LEU A 29 -0.13 -7.05 4.08
CA LEU A 29 0.10 -6.93 5.51
C LEU A 29 -0.89 -5.94 6.15
N PRO A 30 -1.03 -5.97 7.49
CA PRO A 30 -2.01 -5.12 8.17
C PRO A 30 -1.78 -3.62 7.94
N LEU A 31 -2.88 -2.88 7.88
CA LEU A 31 -2.85 -1.42 7.90
C LEU A 31 -2.65 -0.92 9.33
N CYS A 32 -1.93 0.19 9.47
CA CYS A 32 -1.71 0.92 10.71
C CYS A 32 -2.52 2.21 10.79
N ASP A 33 -2.82 2.83 9.64
CA ASP A 33 -3.57 4.08 9.56
C ASP A 33 -4.27 4.21 8.19
N ILE A 34 -5.28 5.08 8.11
CA ILE A 34 -6.08 5.30 6.90
C ILE A 34 -6.44 6.77 6.72
N LEU A 35 -6.69 7.18 5.47
CA LEU A 35 -7.14 8.51 5.11
C LEU A 35 -8.27 8.46 4.08
N PHE A 36 -9.42 9.05 4.40
CA PHE A 36 -10.45 9.35 3.41
C PHE A 36 -10.00 10.50 2.50
N VAL A 37 -9.84 10.18 1.22
CA VAL A 37 -9.52 11.12 0.15
C VAL A 37 -10.79 11.78 -0.38
N SER A 38 -11.82 10.98 -0.59
CA SER A 38 -13.21 11.37 -0.88
C SER A 38 -14.15 10.37 -0.19
N GLU A 39 -15.46 10.56 -0.32
CA GLU A 39 -16.47 9.61 0.20
C GLU A 39 -16.31 8.20 -0.40
N LYS A 40 -15.73 8.09 -1.59
CA LYS A 40 -15.57 6.83 -2.33
C LYS A 40 -14.11 6.40 -2.51
N MET A 41 -13.16 7.05 -1.84
CA MET A 41 -11.74 6.70 -1.93
C MET A 41 -11.05 6.80 -0.58
N VAL A 42 -10.36 5.73 -0.20
CA VAL A 42 -9.55 5.63 1.01
C VAL A 42 -8.14 5.21 0.64
N ILE A 43 -7.17 5.84 1.31
CA ILE A 43 -5.77 5.41 1.30
C ILE A 43 -5.49 4.70 2.61
N GLY A 44 -5.00 3.46 2.55
CA GLY A 44 -4.47 2.73 3.69
C GLY A 44 -2.95 2.73 3.70
N VAL A 45 -2.35 2.77 4.88
CA VAL A 45 -0.90 2.64 5.06
C VAL A 45 -0.59 1.66 6.18
N GLY A 46 0.58 1.00 6.13
CA GLY A 46 0.98 0.06 7.16
C GLY A 46 2.27 -0.70 6.82
N PHE A 47 2.24 -2.01 7.10
CA PHE A 47 3.44 -2.86 7.05
C PHE A 47 3.95 -3.18 5.64
N ASP A 48 3.16 -2.94 4.59
CA ASP A 48 3.61 -3.05 3.20
C ASP A 48 4.53 -1.90 2.75
N CYS A 49 4.72 -0.88 3.57
CA CYS A 49 5.63 0.24 3.29
C CYS A 49 5.24 1.07 2.03
N ASN A 50 4.04 0.88 1.49
CA ASN A 50 3.52 1.63 0.35
C ASN A 50 2.02 1.93 0.57
N PRO A 51 1.55 3.18 0.33
CA PRO A 51 0.13 3.49 0.38
C PRO A 51 -0.72 2.63 -0.57
N MET A 52 -1.82 2.11 -0.05
CA MET A 52 -2.79 1.26 -0.74
C MET A 52 -4.06 2.05 -1.06
N ILE A 53 -4.54 1.97 -2.30
CA ILE A 53 -5.76 2.65 -2.74
C ILE A 53 -6.95 1.70 -2.65
N PHE A 54 -8.01 2.15 -1.99
CA PHE A 54 -9.31 1.50 -1.95
C PHE A 54 -10.38 2.43 -2.51
N THR A 55 -11.33 1.88 -3.26
CA THR A 55 -12.46 2.66 -3.80
C THR A 55 -13.79 1.94 -3.60
N SER A 56 -14.85 2.72 -3.44
CA SER A 56 -16.23 2.27 -3.50
C SER A 56 -16.76 2.39 -4.92
N ASP A 57 -17.40 1.34 -5.43
CA ASP A 57 -18.10 1.39 -6.71
C ASP A 57 -19.48 2.07 -6.59
N GLU A 58 -20.24 2.11 -7.70
CA GLU A 58 -21.58 2.71 -7.72
C GLU A 58 -22.60 1.97 -6.85
N THR A 59 -22.32 0.72 -6.47
CA THR A 59 -23.16 -0.09 -5.59
C THR A 59 -22.83 0.08 -4.11
N GLY A 60 -21.78 0.87 -3.80
CA GLY A 60 -21.28 1.07 -2.45
C GLY A 60 -20.24 0.03 -2.01
N LEU A 61 -19.88 -0.92 -2.88
CA LEU A 61 -18.93 -1.97 -2.54
C LEU A 61 -17.49 -1.48 -2.66
N TRP A 62 -16.75 -1.61 -1.56
CA TRP A 62 -15.34 -1.26 -1.45
C TRP A 62 -14.43 -2.37 -1.93
N SER A 63 -13.33 -2.01 -2.58
CA SER A 63 -12.30 -2.94 -3.01
C SER A 63 -10.92 -2.29 -3.02
N PHE A 64 -9.88 -3.13 -2.92
CA PHE A 64 -8.50 -2.72 -3.17
C PHE A 64 -8.30 -2.53 -4.68
N VAL A 65 -7.65 -1.43 -5.06
CA VAL A 65 -7.37 -1.09 -6.46
C VAL A 65 -5.92 -1.41 -6.81
N LYS A 66 -4.98 -0.75 -6.13
CA LYS A 66 -3.53 -0.84 -6.38
C LYS A 66 -2.75 -0.14 -5.28
N PHE A 67 -1.44 -0.33 -5.26
CA PHE A 67 -0.54 0.53 -4.51
C PHE A 67 -0.28 1.86 -5.23
N LEU A 68 0.09 2.90 -4.47
CA LEU A 68 0.33 4.23 -5.03
C LEU A 68 1.70 4.32 -5.72
N ASP A 69 2.74 3.71 -5.14
CA ASP A 69 4.09 3.60 -5.73
C ASP A 69 4.32 2.26 -6.44
N GLU A 70 3.32 1.81 -7.20
CA GLU A 70 3.44 0.59 -8.02
C GLU A 70 4.37 0.88 -9.21
N ARG A 71 5.59 0.34 -9.18
CA ARG A 71 6.46 0.40 -10.35
C ARG A 71 5.82 -0.41 -11.47
N LYS A 72 5.54 0.24 -12.60
CA LYS A 72 5.21 -0.48 -13.83
C LYS A 72 6.39 -1.40 -14.15
N ILE A 73 6.16 -2.71 -14.04
CA ILE A 73 7.06 -3.69 -14.62
C ILE A 73 6.84 -3.58 -16.13
N GLU A 74 7.61 -2.72 -16.79
CA GLU A 74 7.83 -2.85 -18.22
C GLU A 74 8.33 -4.28 -18.44
N PRO A 75 7.70 -5.10 -19.32
CA PRO A 75 8.20 -6.42 -19.60
C PRO A 75 9.61 -6.26 -20.17
N SER A 76 10.62 -6.54 -19.34
CA SER A 76 12.00 -6.48 -19.77
C SER A 76 12.14 -7.43 -20.93
N SER A 77 12.34 -6.90 -22.14
CA SER A 77 12.77 -7.68 -23.29
C SER A 77 13.99 -8.48 -22.84
N SER A 78 13.84 -9.80 -22.82
CA SER A 78 14.84 -10.76 -22.37
C SER A 78 16.13 -10.59 -23.17
N LYS A 79 17.10 -9.85 -22.63
CA LYS A 79 18.50 -9.93 -23.08
C LYS A 79 19.20 -11.00 -22.26
N TYR A 80 19.24 -12.19 -22.85
CA TYR A 80 20.09 -13.31 -22.47
C TYR A 80 21.54 -12.79 -22.32
N GLY A 81 22.08 -12.82 -21.10
CA GLY A 81 23.42 -12.29 -20.83
C GLY A 81 23.93 -12.65 -19.43
N SER A 82 24.63 -13.79 -19.36
CA SER A 82 25.66 -14.16 -18.36
C SER A 82 25.31 -14.13 -16.86
N GLN A 83 24.69 -15.21 -16.37
CA GLN A 83 24.73 -15.61 -14.94
C GLN A 83 25.78 -16.71 -14.71
N LEU A 84 27.08 -16.41 -14.83
CA LEU A 84 28.13 -17.40 -14.53
C LEU A 84 29.22 -16.92 -13.55
N SER A 85 29.12 -15.71 -13.01
CA SER A 85 30.16 -15.13 -12.13
C SER A 85 29.80 -15.09 -10.63
N GLU A 86 28.54 -15.24 -10.22
CA GLU A 86 28.16 -15.16 -8.79
C GLU A 86 28.21 -16.51 -8.04
N ALA A 87 28.28 -17.63 -8.76
CA ALA A 87 28.20 -18.97 -8.16
C ALA A 87 29.50 -19.43 -7.47
N LEU A 88 30.66 -18.83 -7.78
CA LEU A 88 31.95 -19.26 -7.20
C LEU A 88 32.30 -18.54 -5.88
N GLY A 89 31.62 -17.45 -5.54
CA GLY A 89 31.87 -16.69 -4.31
C GLY A 89 31.18 -17.24 -3.06
N LYS A 90 30.23 -18.16 -3.20
CA LYS A 90 29.35 -18.62 -2.10
C LYS A 90 29.79 -19.92 -1.41
N LEU A 91 30.89 -20.55 -1.84
CA LEU A 91 31.34 -21.82 -1.26
C LEU A 91 32.11 -21.67 0.07
N TYR A 92 32.62 -20.48 0.42
CA TYR A 92 33.49 -20.31 1.60
C TYR A 92 32.84 -19.70 2.84
N GLY A 93 31.53 -19.45 2.83
CA GLY A 93 30.85 -18.68 3.88
C GLY A 93 29.62 -19.34 4.49
N GLN A 94 29.56 -20.68 4.58
CA GLN A 94 28.48 -21.34 5.32
C GLN A 94 28.86 -21.51 6.79
N SER A 95 28.41 -20.57 7.62
CA SER A 95 28.09 -20.89 9.00
C SER A 95 26.84 -20.15 9.47
N LYS A 96 25.79 -20.97 9.67
CA LYS A 96 24.58 -20.76 10.47
C LYS A 96 23.39 -20.02 9.83
N GLY A 97 22.46 -20.85 9.37
CA GLY A 97 21.01 -20.61 9.49
C GLY A 97 20.36 -19.80 8.38
N ALA A 98 19.96 -20.47 7.28
CA ALA A 98 19.05 -19.89 6.31
C ALA A 98 17.97 -20.93 5.98
N ASN A 99 16.78 -20.73 6.56
CA ASN A 99 15.55 -21.32 6.04
C ASN A 99 15.32 -20.76 4.64
N SER A 100 15.07 -21.64 3.67
CA SER A 100 14.50 -21.24 2.40
C SER A 100 13.10 -20.72 2.65
N ASP A 101 12.78 -19.56 2.10
CA ASP A 101 11.49 -19.38 1.45
C ASP A 101 11.65 -18.33 0.37
N ASN A 102 11.10 -18.67 -0.79
CA ASN A 102 11.01 -17.84 -1.97
C ASN A 102 10.02 -16.70 -1.67
N VAL A 103 10.46 -15.72 -0.88
CA VAL A 103 9.76 -14.46 -0.69
C VAL A 103 10.03 -13.66 -1.95
N GLU A 104 9.16 -13.81 -2.93
CA GLU A 104 9.05 -12.87 -4.04
C GLU A 104 8.88 -11.48 -3.42
N SER A 105 9.98 -10.74 -3.49
CA SER A 105 10.30 -9.67 -2.56
C SER A 105 9.23 -8.59 -2.61
N SER A 106 8.54 -8.37 -1.48
CA SER A 106 7.75 -7.17 -1.23
C SER A 106 8.52 -5.87 -1.53
N ARG A 107 9.86 -5.93 -1.62
CA ARG A 107 10.75 -4.83 -2.05
C ARG A 107 10.62 -4.44 -3.53
N LEU A 108 9.87 -5.16 -4.35
CA LEU A 108 9.58 -4.76 -5.73
C LEU A 108 8.39 -3.79 -5.84
N ARG A 109 7.63 -3.59 -4.76
CA ARG A 109 6.35 -2.87 -4.78
C ARG A 109 6.44 -1.39 -4.36
N GLY A 110 7.49 -0.68 -4.71
CA GLY A 110 7.68 0.74 -4.34
C GLY A 110 8.86 0.95 -3.40
N GLY A 111 9.38 2.18 -3.30
CA GLY A 111 10.65 2.49 -2.63
C GLY A 111 10.66 3.75 -1.77
N ALA A 112 9.52 4.43 -1.62
CA ALA A 112 9.45 5.63 -0.80
C ALA A 112 9.78 5.36 0.68
N HIS A 113 9.15 4.33 1.27
CA HIS A 113 9.46 3.85 2.61
C HIS A 113 10.12 2.47 2.59
N GLU A 114 10.99 2.21 3.56
CA GLU A 114 11.71 0.94 3.76
C GLU A 114 11.26 0.19 5.02
N ASN A 115 10.31 0.76 5.75
CA ASN A 115 9.71 0.18 6.95
C ASN A 115 8.26 0.65 7.10
N CYS A 116 7.54 0.06 8.06
CA CYS A 116 6.13 0.30 8.31
C CYS A 116 5.80 1.80 8.35
N ILE A 117 4.78 2.19 7.57
CA ILE A 117 4.22 3.54 7.60
C ILE A 117 3.25 3.62 8.78
N SER A 118 3.56 4.48 9.74
CA SER A 118 2.84 4.58 11.00
C SER A 118 1.82 5.71 11.04
N CYS A 119 1.89 6.67 10.11
CA CYS A 119 0.98 7.81 10.08
C CYS A 119 0.74 8.29 8.65
N ILE A 120 -0.50 8.71 8.37
CA ILE A 120 -0.91 9.40 7.15
C ILE A 120 -1.73 10.65 7.51
N ILE A 121 -1.39 11.80 6.94
CA ILE A 121 -2.08 13.07 7.21
C ILE A 121 -2.45 13.82 5.91
N PRO A 122 -3.67 14.38 5.82
CA PRO A 122 -4.06 15.18 4.66
C PRO A 122 -3.32 16.52 4.63
N LEU A 123 -2.90 16.94 3.45
CA LEU A 123 -2.40 18.29 3.16
C LEU A 123 -3.44 19.04 2.33
N ARG A 124 -4.60 19.32 2.95
CA ARG A 124 -5.72 20.03 2.30
C ARG A 124 -5.56 21.54 2.41
N LYS A 125 -6.04 22.26 1.39
CA LYS A 125 -6.32 23.70 1.54
C LYS A 125 -7.71 23.89 2.15
N PRO A 126 -7.94 24.97 2.92
CA PRO A 126 -9.27 25.29 3.42
C PRO A 126 -10.30 25.36 2.30
N GLY A 127 -11.44 24.67 2.47
CA GLY A 127 -12.54 24.66 1.51
C GLY A 127 -12.51 23.52 0.47
N GLU A 128 -11.49 22.66 0.46
CA GLU A 128 -11.45 21.49 -0.43
C GLU A 128 -12.13 20.27 0.21
N SER A 129 -13.11 19.69 -0.49
CA SER A 129 -13.78 18.44 -0.09
C SER A 129 -12.94 17.18 -0.40
N VAL A 130 -12.00 17.28 -1.34
CA VAL A 130 -11.17 16.16 -1.80
C VAL A 130 -9.71 16.38 -1.38
N VAL A 131 -9.06 15.36 -0.81
CA VAL A 131 -7.61 15.38 -0.57
C VAL A 131 -6.87 15.16 -1.89
N ARG A 132 -6.11 16.15 -2.36
CA ARG A 132 -5.21 15.92 -3.51
C ARG A 132 -3.77 15.65 -3.12
N ARG A 133 -3.40 16.00 -1.89
CA ARG A 133 -2.05 15.89 -1.38
C ARG A 133 -2.08 15.41 0.06
N PHE A 134 -1.17 14.52 0.42
CA PHE A 134 -1.06 14.00 1.79
C PHE A 134 0.40 13.69 2.11
N SER A 135 0.71 13.53 3.40
CA SER A 135 2.03 13.15 3.88
C SER A 135 1.95 11.83 4.63
N THR A 136 3.01 11.03 4.54
CA THR A 136 3.21 9.84 5.36
C THR A 136 4.49 9.94 6.18
N SER A 137 4.53 9.26 7.32
CA SER A 137 5.77 9.02 8.06
C SER A 137 5.93 7.55 8.42
N GLY A 138 7.16 7.05 8.37
CA GLY A 138 7.46 5.64 8.65
C GLY A 138 8.45 5.43 9.79
N LEU A 139 8.55 4.19 10.25
CA LEU A 139 9.57 3.75 11.21
C LEU A 139 10.99 3.72 10.63
N ASP A 140 11.12 4.01 9.34
CA ASP A 140 12.38 4.30 8.65
C ASP A 140 12.86 5.75 8.85
N GLY A 141 12.10 6.58 9.58
CA GLY A 141 12.42 7.98 9.84
C GLY A 141 12.18 8.91 8.65
N LYS A 142 11.55 8.43 7.57
CA LYS A 142 11.23 9.24 6.40
C LYS A 142 9.88 9.93 6.57
N VAL A 143 9.76 11.11 5.98
CA VAL A 143 8.49 11.80 5.73
C VAL A 143 8.36 12.01 4.24
N VAL A 144 7.27 11.51 3.64
CA VAL A 144 7.07 11.52 2.19
C VAL A 144 5.77 12.24 1.87
N ILE A 145 5.82 13.10 0.85
CA ILE A 145 4.65 13.81 0.34
C ILE A 145 4.17 13.11 -0.93
N TRP A 146 2.87 12.87 -0.99
CA TRP A 146 2.19 12.22 -2.10
C TRP A 146 1.21 13.20 -2.75
N GLU A 147 1.19 13.22 -4.07
CA GLU A 147 0.21 13.95 -4.87
C GLU A 147 -0.63 12.95 -5.68
N LEU A 148 -1.95 12.98 -5.47
CA LEU A 148 -2.88 12.19 -6.25
C LEU A 148 -3.13 12.91 -7.57
N ASP A 149 -2.54 12.37 -8.63
CA ASP A 149 -2.76 12.90 -9.97
C ASP A 149 -4.22 12.72 -10.41
N ASN A 150 -4.70 13.58 -11.30
CA ASN A 150 -6.04 13.50 -11.87
C ASN A 150 -6.27 12.17 -12.62
N SER A 151 -5.20 11.53 -13.09
CA SER A 151 -5.24 10.20 -13.71
C SER A 151 -5.69 9.08 -12.77
N ILE A 152 -5.61 9.28 -11.45
CA ILE A 152 -6.09 8.30 -10.46
C ILE A 152 -7.62 8.26 -10.34
N GLY A 153 -8.35 9.09 -11.09
CA GLY A 153 -9.79 8.97 -11.27
C GLY A 153 -10.54 8.99 -9.95
N ILE A 154 -10.27 10.00 -9.10
CA ILE A 154 -10.90 10.13 -7.78
C ILE A 154 -12.43 10.18 -7.97
N PRO A 155 -13.18 9.15 -7.54
CA PRO A 155 -14.63 9.15 -7.67
C PRO A 155 -15.22 10.23 -6.76
N GLN A 156 -16.19 10.97 -7.30
CA GLN A 156 -16.99 11.93 -6.54
C GLN A 156 -18.08 11.23 -5.73
#